data_AF-A0A2S9G0J4-F1
#
_entry.id   AF-A0A2S9G0J4-F1
#
_cell.length_a   1.000
_cell.length_b   1.000
_cell.length_c   1.000
_cell.angle_alpha   90.00
_cell.angle_beta   90.00
_cell.angle_gamma   90.00
#
_symmetry.space_group_name_H-M   'P 1'
#
loop_
_entity.id
_entity.type
_entity.pdbx_description
1 polymer ?
#
loop_
_entity_poly.entity_id
_entity_poly.type
_entity_poly.pdbx_seq_one_letter_code
_entity_poly.pdbx_strand_id
1 'polypeptide(L)'
;YVITPEQVVDAVDEDTIGVVAILGTTFTGELEPVGEICAALDELAADGKPDVPVHVDAASGGFVVPFLHPLVVWDFRLPRVVSIN
;
A
#
# COMPACT_ATOMS: atom_id res chain seq x y z
N TYR A 1 -8.12 -12.26 -3.07
CA TYR A 1 -8.38 -11.42 -4.26
C TYR A 1 -7.91 -10.00 -4.00
N VAL A 2 -6.61 -9.85 -3.79
CA VAL A 2 -5.94 -8.58 -3.49
C VAL A 2 -4.83 -8.36 -4.50
N ILE A 3 -4.40 -7.11 -4.69
CA ILE A 3 -3.20 -6.85 -5.48
C ILE A 3 -1.97 -7.44 -4.79
N THR A 4 -1.00 -7.86 -5.59
CA THR A 4 0.29 -8.35 -5.12
C THR A 4 1.37 -7.28 -5.34
N PRO A 5 2.44 -7.25 -4.52
CA PRO A 5 3.55 -6.33 -4.74
C PRO A 5 4.16 -6.43 -6.15
N GLU A 6 4.23 -7.63 -6.72
CA GLU A 6 4.76 -7.86 -8.07
C GLU A 6 3.87 -7.18 -9.13
N GLN A 7 2.55 -7.31 -9.01
CA GLN A 7 1.61 -6.65 -9.92
C GLN A 7 1.68 -5.12 -9.81
N VAL A 8 1.96 -4.59 -8.61
CA VAL A 8 2.17 -3.15 -8.42
C VAL A 8 3.45 -2.72 -9.15
N VAL A 9 4.57 -3.41 -8.92
CA VAL A 9 5.85 -3.10 -9.58
C VAL A 9 5.76 -3.17 -11.10
N ASP A 10 5.07 -4.17 -11.65
CA ASP A 10 4.89 -4.33 -13.10
C ASP A 10 4.05 -3.20 -13.73
N ALA A 11 3.23 -2.52 -12.93
CA ALA A 11 2.34 -1.45 -13.39
C ALA A 11 2.91 -0.03 -13.20
N VAL A 12 3.98 0.14 -12.42
CA VAL A 12 4.59 1.45 -12.16
C VAL A 12 5.48 1.89 -13.31
N ASP A 13 5.28 3.14 -13.75
CA ASP A 13 6.02 3.81 -14.82
C ASP A 13 6.30 5.29 -14.49
N GLU A 14 6.92 6.02 -15.42
CA GLU A 14 7.29 7.41 -15.26
C GLU A 14 6.12 8.39 -15.09
N ASP A 15 4.92 8.00 -15.52
CA ASP A 15 3.70 8.80 -15.43
C ASP A 15 2.90 8.47 -14.15
N THR A 16 3.35 7.49 -13.38
CA THR A 16 2.69 7.05 -12.15
C THR A 16 2.84 8.10 -11.04
N ILE A 17 1.72 8.70 -10.63
CA ILE A 17 1.69 9.72 -9.57
C ILE A 17 1.67 9.14 -8.15
N GLY A 18 1.36 7.84 -8.01
CA GLY A 18 1.28 7.15 -6.74
C GLY A 18 0.56 5.81 -6.85
N VAL A 19 0.73 4.98 -5.82
CA VAL A 19 0.07 3.69 -5.66
C VAL A 19 -1.01 3.80 -4.59
N VAL A 20 -2.18 3.22 -4.85
CA VAL A 20 -3.27 3.12 -3.86
C VAL A 20 -3.38 1.68 -3.39
N ALA A 21 -3.16 1.45 -2.10
CA ALA A 21 -3.41 0.16 -1.45
C ALA A 21 -4.70 0.23 -0.61
N ILE A 22 -5.51 -0.82 -0.63
CA ILE A 22 -6.82 -0.86 0.02
C ILE A 22 -6.75 -1.69 1.30
N LEU A 23 -7.01 -1.05 2.44
CA LEU A 23 -7.10 -1.72 3.73
C LEU A 23 -8.55 -2.12 4.02
N GLY A 24 -8.92 -3.31 3.53
CA GLY A 24 -10.29 -3.82 3.62
C GLY A 24 -11.05 -3.58 2.32
N THR A 25 -10.82 -4.44 1.33
CA THR A 25 -11.44 -4.34 0.01
C THR A 25 -12.96 -4.41 0.10
N THR A 26 -13.66 -3.66 -0.77
CA THR A 26 -15.13 -3.54 -0.72
C THR A 26 -15.85 -4.89 -0.83
N PHE A 27 -15.33 -5.82 -1.65
CA PHE A 27 -16.03 -7.06 -1.98
C PHE A 27 -15.70 -8.22 -1.06
N THR A 28 -14.46 -8.32 -0.58
CA THR A 28 -13.99 -9.46 0.21
C THR A 28 -13.59 -9.09 1.63
N GLY A 29 -13.41 -7.79 1.93
CA GLY A 29 -12.90 -7.31 3.21
C GLY A 29 -11.43 -7.67 3.47
N GLU A 30 -10.73 -8.16 2.45
CA GLU A 30 -9.33 -8.56 2.56
C GLU A 30 -8.43 -7.33 2.69
N LEU A 31 -7.32 -7.50 3.40
CA LEU A 31 -6.31 -6.45 3.58
C LEU A 31 -5.25 -6.62 2.50
N GLU A 32 -5.00 -5.58 1.71
CA GLU A 32 -3.84 -5.60 0.82
C GLU A 32 -2.53 -5.48 1.63
N PRO A 33 -1.44 -6.10 1.17
CA PRO A 33 -0.19 -6.16 1.93
C PRO A 33 0.60 -4.84 1.82
N VAL A 34 0.09 -3.75 2.43
CA VAL A 34 0.65 -2.39 2.32
C VAL A 34 2.15 -2.34 2.61
N GLY A 35 2.61 -3.04 3.65
CA GLY A 35 4.02 -3.10 4.01
C GLY A 35 4.90 -3.75 2.93
N GLU A 36 4.43 -4.84 2.33
CA GLU A 36 5.15 -5.54 1.26
C GLU A 36 5.13 -4.71 -0.04
N ILE A 37 4.03 -4.03 -0.33
CA ILE A 37 3.94 -3.07 -1.45
C ILE A 37 4.96 -1.95 -1.26
N CYS A 38 5.05 -1.35 -0.06
CA CYS A 38 6.04 -0.31 0.21
C CYS A 38 7.47 -0.82 0.03
N ALA A 39 7.77 -2.03 0.52
CA ALA A 39 9.10 -2.62 0.38
C ALA A 39 9.47 -2.89 -1.09
N ALA A 40 8.53 -3.40 -1.90
CA ALA A 40 8.75 -3.62 -3.32
C ALA A 40 8.98 -2.30 -4.09
N LEU A 41 8.28 -1.22 -3.70
CA LEU A 41 8.52 0.12 -4.25
C LEU A 41 9.85 0.72 -3.78
N ASP A 42 10.32 0.39 -2.57
CA ASP A 42 11.66 0.76 -2.10
C ASP A 42 12.75 0.11 -2.95
N GLU A 43 12.61 -1.18 -3.26
CA GLU A 43 13.51 -1.90 -4.15
C GLU A 43 13.47 -1.32 -5.57
N LEU A 44 12.26 -1.03 -6.09
CA LEU A 44 12.07 -0.41 -7.40
C LEU A 44 12.83 0.93 -7.49
N ALA A 45 12.65 1.81 -6.52
CA ALA A 45 13.30 3.11 -6.48
C ALA A 45 14.83 2.98 -6.31
N ALA A 46 15.29 2.02 -5.51
CA ALA A 46 16.72 1.74 -5.33
C ALA A 46 17.41 1.29 -6.63
N ASP A 47 16.67 0.61 -7.52
CA ASP A 47 17.12 0.22 -8.87
C ASP A 47 17.10 1.38 -9.89
N GLY A 48 16.78 2.59 -9.46
CA GLY A 48 16.76 3.80 -10.30
C GLY A 48 15.51 3.95 -11.17
N LYS A 49 14.47 3.16 -10.89
CA LYS A 49 13.14 3.31 -11.48
C LYS A 49 12.30 4.35 -10.69
N PRO A 50 11.07 4.68 -11.11
CA PRO A 50 10.28 5.73 -10.46
C PRO A 50 10.10 5.54 -8.96
N ASP A 51 10.32 6.62 -8.20
CA ASP A 51 10.11 6.69 -6.76
C ASP A 51 8.70 7.24 -6.47
N VAL A 52 7.74 6.34 -6.31
CA VAL A 52 6.31 6.69 -6.21
C VAL A 52 5.78 6.57 -4.77
N PRO A 53 4.95 7.52 -4.31
CA PRO A 53 4.36 7.49 -2.98
C PRO A 53 3.18 6.51 -2.89
N VAL A 54 2.81 6.14 -1.67
CA VAL A 54 1.65 5.28 -1.38
C VAL A 54 0.55 6.08 -0.69
N HIS A 55 -0.67 5.92 -1.17
CA HIS A 55 -1.90 6.28 -0.49
C HIS A 55 -2.59 5.00 0.01
N VAL A 56 -3.14 5.02 1.22
CA VAL A 56 -3.93 3.89 1.74
C VAL A 56 -5.39 4.29 1.79
N ASP A 57 -6.22 3.61 1.00
CA ASP A 57 -7.68 3.68 1.15
C ASP A 57 -8.09 2.75 2.29
N ALA A 58 -8.27 3.34 3.47
CA ALA A 58 -8.70 2.66 4.68
C ALA A 58 -10.14 3.02 5.04
N ALA A 59 -11.00 3.29 4.04
CA ALA A 59 -12.39 3.72 4.24
C ALA A 59 -13.17 2.84 5.23
N SER A 60 -12.92 1.53 5.21
CA SER A 60 -13.48 0.59 6.20
C SER A 60 -12.45 0.13 7.23
N GLY A 61 -11.27 -0.32 6.80
CA GLY A 61 -10.26 -0.92 7.68
C GLY A 61 -9.63 0.05 8.67
N GLY A 62 -9.66 1.36 8.39
CA GLY A 62 -9.00 2.39 9.20
C GLY A 62 -9.53 2.48 10.63
N PHE A 63 -10.79 2.10 10.86
CA PHE A 63 -11.40 2.02 12.19
C PHE A 63 -11.62 0.58 12.70
N VAL A 64 -11.01 -0.42 12.06
CA VAL A 64 -11.09 -1.84 12.45
C VAL A 64 -9.71 -2.38 12.80
N VAL A 65 -8.76 -2.26 11.86
CA VAL A 65 -7.43 -2.88 11.95
C VAL A 65 -6.62 -2.36 13.15
N PRO A 66 -6.62 -1.06 13.51
CA PRO A 66 -5.88 -0.59 14.70
C PRO A 66 -6.30 -1.25 16.02
N PHE A 67 -7.56 -1.66 16.14
CA PHE A 67 -8.12 -2.17 17.38
C PHE A 67 -8.03 -3.70 17.46
N LEU A 68 -8.24 -4.39 16.34
CA LEU A 68 -8.26 -5.86 16.30
C LEU A 68 -6.90 -6.46 15.89
N HIS A 69 -6.12 -5.73 15.10
CA HIS A 69 -4.86 -6.20 14.52
C HIS A 69 -3.74 -5.14 14.65
N PRO A 70 -3.41 -4.67 15.87
CA PRO A 70 -2.51 -3.53 16.09
C PRO A 70 -1.07 -3.76 15.60
N LEU A 71 -0.67 -5.03 15.43
CA LEU A 71 0.67 -5.41 14.97
C LEU A 71 0.83 -5.33 13.45
N VAL A 72 -0.27 -5.22 12.69
CA VAL A 72 -0.21 -5.01 11.25
C VAL A 72 0.32 -3.61 11.00
N VAL A 73 1.38 -3.51 10.21
CA VAL A 73 2.01 -2.24 9.83
C VAL A 73 1.48 -1.86 8.45
N TRP A 74 0.66 -0.81 8.41
CA TRP A 74 -0.03 -0.36 7.20
C TRP A 74 -0.17 1.16 7.09
N ASP A 75 0.10 1.89 8.16
CA ASP A 75 -0.15 3.33 8.28
C ASP A 75 1.16 4.14 8.12
N PHE A 76 1.16 5.38 8.61
CA PHE A 76 2.32 6.30 8.59
C PHE A 76 3.59 5.79 9.28
N ARG A 77 3.58 4.61 9.93
CA ARG A 77 4.81 3.89 10.29
C ARG A 77 5.65 3.53 9.06
N LEU A 78 5.05 3.42 7.88
CA LEU A 78 5.72 3.20 6.60
C LEU A 78 6.03 4.56 5.94
N PRO A 79 7.31 4.93 5.71
CA PRO A 79 7.66 6.24 5.18
C PRO A 79 7.06 6.58 3.80
N ARG A 80 6.77 5.56 2.98
CA ARG A 80 6.12 5.73 1.67
C ARG A 80 4.65 6.10 1.77
N VAL A 81 3.98 5.81 2.88
CA VAL A 81 2.58 6.15 3.08
C VAL A 81 2.48 7.65 3.35
N VAL A 82 2.09 8.43 2.34
CA VAL A 82 2.01 9.89 2.43
C VAL A 82 0.61 10.40 2.76
N SER A 83 -0.41 9.54 2.63
CA SER A 83 -1.80 9.89 2.92
C SER A 83 -2.66 8.64 3.15
N ILE A 84 -3.72 8.79 3.94
CA ILE A 84 -4.68 7.74 4.31
C ILE A 84 -6.09 8.36 4.30
N ASN A 85 -7.09 7.68 3.74
CA ASN A 85 -8.51 8.03 3.87
C ASN A 85 -9.33 6.94 4.58
#